data_AF-A0A7I8MWV7-F1
#
_entry.id   AF-A0A7I8MWV7-F1
#
_cell.length_a   1.000
_cell.length_b   1.000
_cell.length_c   1.000
_cell.angle_alpha   90.00
_cell.angle_beta   90.00
_cell.angle_gamma   90.00
#
_symmetry.space_group_name_H-M   'P 1'
#
loop_
_entity.id
_entity.type
_entity.pdbx_description
1 polymer ?
#
loop_
_entity_poly.entity_id
_entity_poly.type
_entity_poly.pdbx_seq_one_letter_code
_entity_poly.pdbx_strand_id
1 'polypeptide(L)'
;MLFEVDPNIIESEKERNLYYKFFAGYFFNELVPGYEQRVESFFKKHILHPKEKFGPEIELEYTHIDSVHATFDYHAYLVDKEADRGELADILLLEPKNDLVIAIEAKFLSDWRFEKDVQRNSERIELLPNKKKVQCLLISDQKLRNSKSKINQPGSNFKKLKDNEGDLKFPFRIITWQALFRDCEDEKIRVYFENHIENARAETLSGR
;
A
#
# COMPACT_ATOMS: atom_id res chain seq x y z
N MET A 1 22.32 -10.80 8.01
CA MET A 1 21.22 -11.21 7.10
C MET A 1 20.13 -10.14 7.23
N LEU A 2 19.60 -9.55 6.14
CA LEU A 2 18.76 -8.32 6.20
C LEU A 2 17.50 -8.41 7.09
N PHE A 3 17.07 -9.62 7.45
CA PHE A 3 15.89 -9.89 8.28
C PHE A 3 16.23 -10.65 9.57
N GLU A 4 17.43 -10.44 10.11
CA GLU A 4 17.80 -10.92 11.45
C GLU A 4 17.35 -9.90 12.51
N VAL A 5 16.73 -10.39 13.58
CA VAL A 5 16.27 -9.56 14.71
C VAL A 5 17.33 -9.62 15.81
N ASP A 6 18.06 -8.53 16.02
CA ASP A 6 18.79 -8.29 17.28
C ASP A 6 18.03 -7.21 18.07
N PRO A 7 17.41 -7.57 19.21
CA PRO A 7 16.61 -6.65 20.01
C PRO A 7 17.42 -5.51 20.65
N ASN A 8 18.75 -5.51 20.52
CA ASN A 8 19.63 -4.48 21.06
C ASN A 8 20.07 -3.43 20.02
N ILE A 9 19.63 -3.54 18.77
CA ILE A 9 19.97 -2.57 17.73
C ILE A 9 19.05 -1.35 17.86
N ILE A 10 19.65 -0.18 18.01
CA ILE A 10 18.94 1.10 17.95
C ILE A 10 18.73 1.44 16.47
N GLU A 11 17.48 1.63 16.07
CA GLU A 11 17.11 1.96 14.69
C GLU A 11 16.53 3.37 14.61
N SER A 12 16.90 4.12 13.57
CA SER A 12 16.32 5.42 13.26
C SER A 12 14.96 5.28 12.57
N GLU A 13 14.15 6.34 12.61
CA GLU A 13 12.89 6.39 11.84
C GLU A 13 13.11 6.18 10.33
N LYS A 14 14.25 6.62 9.80
CA LYS A 14 14.62 6.43 8.39
C LYS A 14 14.89 4.97 8.08
N GLU A 15 15.60 4.26 8.96
CA GLU A 15 15.88 2.82 8.80
C GLU A 15 14.59 2.00 8.88
N ARG A 16 13.72 2.29 9.85
CA ARG A 16 12.39 1.65 9.94
C ARG A 16 11.55 1.88 8.68
N ASN A 17 11.57 3.09 8.13
CA ASN A 17 10.91 3.37 6.85
C ASN A 17 11.57 2.63 5.68
N LEU A 18 12.89 2.44 5.71
CA LEU A 18 13.58 1.69 4.66
C LEU A 18 13.19 0.21 4.66
N TYR A 19 12.95 -0.38 5.83
CA TYR A 19 12.60 -1.81 5.91
C TYR A 19 11.27 -2.16 5.25
N TYR A 20 10.24 -1.31 5.32
CA TYR A 20 9.00 -1.61 4.60
C TYR A 20 9.19 -1.49 3.08
N LYS A 21 10.09 -0.60 2.61
CA LYS A 21 10.49 -0.56 1.20
C LYS A 21 11.22 -1.85 0.81
N PHE A 22 12.07 -2.39 1.69
CA PHE A 22 12.67 -3.70 1.48
C PHE A 22 11.63 -4.83 1.47
N PHE A 23 10.63 -4.79 2.34
CA PHE A 23 9.52 -5.75 2.28
C PHE A 23 8.76 -5.66 0.97
N ALA A 24 8.36 -4.45 0.56
CA ALA A 24 7.64 -4.24 -0.68
C ALA A 24 8.47 -4.69 -1.89
N GLY A 25 9.78 -4.39 -1.87
CA GLY A 25 10.77 -4.94 -2.79
C GLY A 25 10.74 -6.46 -2.81
N TYR A 26 10.91 -7.13 -1.67
CA TYR A 26 10.83 -8.59 -1.59
C TYR A 26 9.50 -9.15 -2.11
N PHE A 27 8.38 -8.55 -1.70
CA PHE A 27 7.05 -9.08 -1.97
C PHE A 27 6.72 -9.01 -3.47
N PHE A 28 7.05 -7.89 -4.12
CA PHE A 28 6.71 -7.61 -5.53
C PHE A 28 7.89 -7.76 -6.50
N ASN A 29 9.03 -8.32 -6.10
CA ASN A 29 10.17 -8.54 -6.99
C ASN A 29 10.11 -9.92 -7.63
N GLU A 30 10.01 -9.92 -8.97
CA GLU A 30 9.96 -11.11 -9.84
C GLU A 30 11.21 -12.00 -9.75
N LEU A 31 12.34 -11.44 -9.30
CA LEU A 31 13.60 -12.18 -9.13
C LEU A 31 13.65 -13.01 -7.84
N VAL A 32 12.67 -12.85 -6.94
CA VAL A 32 12.64 -13.52 -5.65
C VAL A 32 11.71 -14.75 -5.73
N PRO A 33 12.21 -15.97 -5.42
CA PRO A 33 11.38 -17.19 -5.44
C PRO A 33 10.06 -17.03 -4.68
N GLY A 34 9.00 -17.62 -5.23
CA GLY A 34 7.63 -17.51 -4.67
C GLY A 34 6.89 -16.23 -5.08
N TYR A 35 7.42 -15.46 -6.03
CA TYR A 35 6.84 -14.20 -6.49
C TYR A 35 5.44 -14.38 -7.07
N GLU A 36 5.25 -15.39 -7.92
CA GLU A 36 3.98 -15.67 -8.59
C GLU A 36 2.87 -15.91 -7.57
N GLN A 37 3.15 -16.71 -6.54
CA GLN A 37 2.21 -16.99 -5.45
C GLN A 37 1.86 -15.73 -4.65
N ARG A 38 2.87 -14.90 -4.33
CA ARG A 38 2.65 -13.64 -3.59
C ARG A 38 1.79 -12.66 -4.38
N VAL A 39 2.09 -12.46 -5.66
CA VAL A 39 1.32 -11.53 -6.51
C VAL A 39 -0.06 -12.07 -6.83
N GLU A 40 -0.19 -13.37 -7.12
CA GLU A 40 -1.49 -14.02 -7.30
C GLU A 40 -2.37 -13.87 -6.05
N SER A 41 -1.80 -14.14 -4.87
CA SER A 41 -2.49 -13.94 -3.59
C SER A 41 -2.90 -12.47 -3.41
N PHE A 42 -2.00 -11.53 -3.73
CA PHE A 42 -2.27 -10.11 -3.60
C PHE A 42 -3.47 -9.67 -4.43
N PHE A 43 -3.50 -10.02 -5.71
CA PHE A 43 -4.61 -9.64 -6.58
C PHE A 43 -5.92 -10.30 -6.18
N LYS A 44 -5.91 -11.62 -5.92
CA LYS A 44 -7.12 -12.35 -5.53
C LYS A 44 -7.71 -11.76 -4.24
N LYS A 45 -6.88 -11.56 -3.20
CA LYS A 45 -7.36 -11.19 -1.86
C LYS A 45 -7.54 -9.70 -1.66
N HIS A 46 -6.74 -8.85 -2.31
CA HIS A 46 -6.71 -7.41 -1.99
C HIS A 46 -7.21 -6.51 -3.10
N ILE A 47 -7.25 -6.99 -4.35
CA ILE A 47 -7.73 -6.20 -5.50
C ILE A 47 -9.14 -6.66 -5.90
N LEU A 48 -9.32 -7.97 -6.12
CA LEU A 48 -10.58 -8.57 -6.53
C LEU A 48 -11.55 -8.80 -5.38
N HIS A 49 -11.05 -9.29 -4.24
CA HIS A 49 -11.87 -9.60 -3.07
C HIS A 49 -11.42 -8.86 -1.80
N PRO A 50 -11.24 -7.53 -1.87
CA PRO A 50 -10.78 -6.71 -0.75
C PRO A 50 -11.74 -6.77 0.44
N LYS A 51 -11.17 -6.72 1.65
CA LYS A 51 -11.95 -6.51 2.88
C LYS A 51 -12.46 -5.07 2.99
N GLU A 52 -11.64 -4.10 2.60
CA GLU A 52 -11.96 -2.68 2.67
C GLU A 52 -12.00 -2.09 1.25
N LYS A 53 -13.21 -1.93 0.72
CA LYS A 53 -13.44 -1.41 -0.63
C LYS A 53 -14.28 -0.14 -0.62
N PHE A 54 -13.94 0.76 -1.53
CA PHE A 54 -14.55 2.05 -1.75
C PHE A 54 -14.50 2.42 -3.23
N GLY A 55 -15.38 3.33 -3.65
CA GLY A 55 -15.38 3.88 -5.00
C GLY A 55 -16.01 2.94 -6.02
N PRO A 56 -15.82 3.21 -7.32
CA PRO A 56 -16.40 2.40 -8.38
C PRO A 56 -15.90 0.95 -8.33
N GLU A 57 -16.74 0.04 -8.80
CA GLU A 57 -16.34 -1.35 -9.02
C GLU A 57 -15.39 -1.46 -10.22
N ILE A 58 -14.57 -2.51 -10.22
CA ILE A 58 -13.64 -2.80 -11.31
C ILE A 58 -13.85 -4.22 -11.80
N GLU A 59 -14.01 -4.35 -13.11
CA GLU A 59 -14.11 -5.64 -13.78
C GLU A 59 -12.74 -6.00 -14.38
N LEU A 60 -12.18 -7.12 -13.93
CA LEU A 60 -10.91 -7.66 -14.41
C LEU A 60 -11.15 -9.06 -14.97
N GLU A 61 -10.59 -9.33 -16.14
CA GLU A 61 -10.60 -10.67 -16.75
C GLU A 61 -9.47 -11.47 -16.13
N TYR A 62 -9.72 -12.03 -14.94
CA TYR A 62 -8.68 -12.76 -14.22
C TYR A 62 -8.40 -14.11 -14.89
N THR A 63 -7.26 -14.23 -15.56
CA THR A 63 -6.88 -15.45 -16.31
C THR A 63 -5.47 -15.94 -15.97
N HIS A 64 -4.93 -15.57 -14.80
CA HIS A 64 -3.52 -15.56 -14.39
C HIS A 64 -2.80 -14.24 -14.65
N ILE A 65 -1.92 -13.92 -13.70
CA ILE A 65 -1.07 -12.74 -13.70
C ILE A 65 0.30 -13.19 -14.15
N ASP A 66 0.53 -13.08 -15.45
CA ASP A 66 1.74 -13.60 -16.07
C ASP A 66 2.84 -12.54 -16.11
N SER A 67 2.51 -11.27 -15.85
CA SER A 67 3.47 -10.16 -15.83
C SER A 67 2.95 -9.00 -14.97
N VAL A 68 3.51 -8.81 -13.77
CA VAL A 68 3.31 -7.57 -12.99
C VAL A 68 4.65 -6.89 -12.78
N HIS A 69 4.78 -5.69 -13.30
CA HIS A 69 5.98 -4.89 -13.08
C HIS A 69 5.76 -3.97 -11.88
N ALA A 70 6.64 -4.05 -10.90
CA ALA A 70 6.64 -3.15 -9.76
C ALA A 70 7.71 -2.06 -9.92
N THR A 71 7.34 -0.81 -9.68
CA THR A 71 8.27 0.30 -9.51
C THR A 71 7.96 1.06 -8.22
N PHE A 72 8.96 1.71 -7.65
CA PHE A 72 8.89 2.35 -6.34
C PHE A 72 9.14 3.86 -6.44
N ASP A 73 8.58 4.63 -5.49
CA ASP A 73 8.71 6.08 -5.39
C ASP A 73 8.44 6.77 -6.75
N TYR A 74 7.33 6.40 -7.41
CA TYR A 74 7.02 6.89 -8.77
C TYR A 74 6.40 8.28 -8.69
N HIS A 75 6.99 9.26 -9.39
CA HIS A 75 6.59 10.66 -9.31
C HIS A 75 5.79 11.12 -10.53
N ALA A 76 4.84 12.05 -10.31
CA ALA A 76 3.96 12.55 -11.37
C ALA A 76 4.74 13.23 -12.53
N TYR A 77 5.83 13.94 -12.22
CA TYR A 77 6.66 14.62 -13.23
C TYR A 77 7.33 13.67 -14.24
N LEU A 78 7.40 12.37 -13.94
CA LEU A 78 7.94 11.36 -14.85
C LEU A 78 6.97 11.05 -16.01
N VAL A 79 5.68 11.37 -15.82
CA VAL A 79 4.63 11.18 -16.82
C VAL A 79 4.35 12.47 -17.57
N ASP A 80 4.21 13.58 -16.83
CA ASP A 80 3.96 14.91 -17.36
C ASP A 80 4.92 15.91 -16.72
N LYS A 81 5.79 16.54 -17.52
CA LYS A 81 6.82 17.47 -17.03
C LYS A 81 6.25 18.73 -16.37
N GLU A 82 5.01 19.09 -16.71
CA GLU A 82 4.33 20.26 -16.14
C GLU A 82 3.53 19.91 -14.88
N ALA A 83 3.40 18.61 -14.55
CA ALA A 83 2.75 18.17 -13.33
C ALA A 83 3.56 18.56 -12.07
N ASP A 84 2.88 18.54 -10.93
CA ASP A 84 3.54 18.79 -9.65
C ASP A 84 4.62 17.72 -9.37
N ARG A 85 5.69 18.09 -8.68
CA ARG A 85 6.82 17.19 -8.38
C ARG A 85 6.53 16.22 -7.25
N GLY A 86 5.28 16.06 -6.84
CA GLY A 86 4.89 15.11 -5.82
C GLY A 86 4.96 13.67 -6.32
N GLU A 87 5.12 12.78 -5.36
CA GLU A 87 5.00 11.35 -5.59
C GLU A 87 3.56 11.00 -5.98
N LEU A 88 3.42 10.07 -6.93
CA LEU A 88 2.15 9.49 -7.39
C LEU A 88 1.83 8.24 -6.59
N ALA A 89 2.84 7.40 -6.33
CA ALA A 89 2.73 6.20 -5.51
C ALA A 89 4.09 5.78 -4.94
N ASP A 90 4.12 5.35 -3.67
CA ASP A 90 5.27 4.64 -3.07
C ASP A 90 5.56 3.33 -3.82
N ILE A 91 4.51 2.62 -4.26
CA ILE A 91 4.60 1.38 -5.03
C ILE A 91 3.58 1.45 -6.18
N LEU A 92 4.05 1.31 -7.41
CA LEU A 92 3.22 1.26 -8.60
C LEU A 92 3.35 -0.10 -9.27
N LEU A 93 2.24 -0.82 -9.40
CA LEU A 93 2.18 -2.11 -10.07
C LEU A 93 1.53 -1.94 -11.44
N LEU A 94 2.19 -2.41 -12.49
CA LEU A 94 1.66 -2.40 -13.86
C LEU A 94 1.33 -3.84 -14.28
N GLU A 95 0.08 -4.07 -14.64
CA GLU A 95 -0.43 -5.34 -15.17
C GLU A 95 -0.92 -5.07 -16.61
N PRO A 96 -0.11 -5.40 -17.63
CA PRO A 96 -0.36 -4.98 -19.01
C PRO A 96 -1.54 -5.72 -19.67
N LYS A 97 -1.90 -6.93 -19.23
CA LYS A 97 -2.96 -7.74 -19.87
C LYS A 97 -4.32 -7.08 -19.75
N ASN A 98 -4.62 -6.51 -18.59
CA ASN A 98 -5.85 -5.74 -18.34
C ASN A 98 -5.70 -4.23 -18.59
N ASP A 99 -4.52 -3.77 -19.04
CA ASP A 99 -4.15 -2.35 -19.06
C ASP A 99 -4.46 -1.67 -17.71
N LEU A 100 -4.00 -2.34 -16.65
CA LEU A 100 -4.27 -2.01 -15.26
C LEU A 100 -3.02 -1.46 -14.60
N VAL A 101 -3.19 -0.37 -13.85
CA VAL A 101 -2.22 0.11 -12.88
C VAL A 101 -2.80 0.12 -11.47
N ILE A 102 -2.00 -0.31 -10.50
CA ILE A 102 -2.33 -0.26 -9.09
C ILE A 102 -1.34 0.67 -8.41
N ALA A 103 -1.83 1.83 -7.97
CA ALA A 103 -1.04 2.85 -7.29
C ALA A 103 -1.24 2.72 -5.78
N ILE A 104 -0.18 2.34 -5.06
CA ILE A 104 -0.22 2.10 -3.62
C ILE A 104 0.53 3.22 -2.90
N GLU A 105 -0.18 3.94 -2.05
CA GLU A 105 0.40 4.83 -1.04
C GLU A 105 0.63 4.03 0.25
N ALA A 106 1.86 4.00 0.74
CA ALA A 106 2.31 3.18 1.84
C ALA A 106 2.59 4.02 3.10
N LYS A 107 1.84 3.77 4.17
CA LYS A 107 1.94 4.51 5.43
C LYS A 107 2.36 3.59 6.58
N PHE A 108 3.66 3.46 6.76
CA PHE A 108 4.22 2.62 7.82
C PHE A 108 4.29 3.34 9.17
N LEU A 109 5.08 4.41 9.30
CA LEU A 109 5.18 5.20 10.54
C LEU A 109 4.19 6.36 10.59
N SER A 110 4.06 7.13 9.52
CA SER A 110 3.15 8.29 9.46
C SER A 110 1.67 7.90 9.37
N ASP A 111 0.78 8.76 9.86
CA ASP A 111 -0.66 8.61 9.62
C ASP A 111 -1.04 9.03 8.19
N TRP A 112 -2.22 8.63 7.75
CA TRP A 112 -2.77 9.00 6.44
C TRP A 112 -3.72 10.19 6.56
N ARG A 113 -3.95 10.90 5.46
CA ARG A 113 -4.86 12.04 5.33
C ARG A 113 -5.67 11.91 4.06
N PHE A 114 -6.99 12.05 4.16
CA PHE A 114 -7.88 11.90 3.02
C PHE A 114 -7.53 12.85 1.86
N GLU A 115 -7.33 14.14 2.16
CA GLU A 115 -7.06 15.15 1.14
C GLU A 115 -5.73 14.89 0.39
N LYS A 116 -4.71 14.42 1.12
CA LYS A 116 -3.37 14.21 0.54
C LYS A 116 -3.26 12.84 -0.12
N ASP A 117 -3.52 11.79 0.65
CA ASP A 117 -3.18 10.42 0.29
C ASP A 117 -4.29 9.74 -0.54
N VAL A 118 -5.47 10.36 -0.63
CA VAL A 118 -6.58 9.90 -1.47
C VAL A 118 -6.83 10.87 -2.62
N GLN A 119 -7.30 12.10 -2.32
CA GLN A 119 -7.74 13.04 -3.36
C GLN A 119 -6.60 13.55 -4.24
N ARG A 120 -5.56 14.16 -3.67
CA ARG A 120 -4.41 14.66 -4.47
C ARG A 120 -3.68 13.55 -5.20
N ASN A 121 -3.50 12.38 -4.59
CA ASN A 121 -2.92 11.25 -5.30
C ASN A 121 -3.80 10.77 -6.45
N SER A 122 -5.13 10.81 -6.34
CA SER A 122 -6.03 10.49 -7.47
C SER A 122 -5.77 11.40 -8.67
N GLU A 123 -5.55 12.71 -8.45
CA GLU A 123 -5.24 13.66 -9.53
C GLU A 123 -3.94 13.30 -10.25
N ARG A 124 -2.92 12.83 -9.51
CA ARG A 124 -1.66 12.37 -10.09
C ARG A 124 -1.81 11.04 -10.82
N ILE A 125 -2.55 10.10 -10.24
CA ILE A 125 -2.82 8.78 -10.83
C ILE A 125 -3.55 8.93 -12.17
N GLU A 126 -4.40 9.95 -12.33
CA GLU A 126 -5.11 10.24 -13.57
C GLU A 126 -4.19 10.54 -14.76
N LEU A 127 -2.98 11.04 -14.51
CA LEU A 127 -1.97 11.29 -15.54
C LEU A 127 -1.51 10.02 -16.25
N LEU A 128 -1.64 8.86 -15.59
CA LEU A 128 -1.23 7.59 -16.18
C LEU A 128 -2.13 7.22 -17.38
N PRO A 129 -1.55 6.75 -18.50
CA PRO A 129 -2.31 6.49 -19.72
C PRO A 129 -3.21 5.25 -19.63
N ASN A 130 -3.01 4.40 -18.62
CA ASN A 130 -3.70 3.12 -18.48
C ASN A 130 -5.23 3.28 -18.36
N LYS A 131 -5.98 2.42 -19.04
CA LYS A 131 -7.46 2.43 -19.00
C LYS A 131 -8.00 2.11 -17.62
N LYS A 132 -7.42 1.14 -16.93
CA LYS A 132 -7.86 0.70 -15.61
C LYS A 132 -6.86 1.16 -14.55
N LYS A 133 -7.38 1.71 -13.47
CA LYS A 133 -6.57 2.21 -12.35
C LYS A 133 -7.21 1.77 -11.05
N VAL A 134 -6.40 1.36 -10.08
CA VAL A 134 -6.83 1.10 -8.71
C VAL A 134 -5.92 1.89 -7.79
N GLN A 135 -6.51 2.65 -6.88
CA GLN A 135 -5.76 3.33 -5.83
C GLN A 135 -5.81 2.48 -4.56
N CYS A 136 -4.66 2.33 -3.90
CA CYS A 136 -4.55 1.59 -2.66
C CYS A 136 -3.90 2.45 -1.58
N LEU A 137 -4.37 2.26 -0.36
CA LEU A 137 -3.71 2.73 0.85
C LEU A 137 -3.24 1.52 1.66
N LEU A 138 -1.94 1.43 1.88
CA LEU A 138 -1.31 0.34 2.63
C LEU A 138 -0.90 0.85 4.03
N ILE A 139 -1.66 0.45 5.04
CA ILE A 139 -1.51 0.92 6.43
C ILE A 139 -1.37 -0.27 7.40
N SER A 140 -1.17 -0.03 8.69
CA SER A 140 -1.23 -1.11 9.68
C SER A 140 -2.69 -1.41 10.09
N ASP A 141 -2.95 -2.65 10.55
CA ASP A 141 -4.23 -3.05 11.14
C ASP A 141 -4.67 -2.06 12.24
N GLN A 142 -3.72 -1.59 13.05
CA GLN A 142 -4.00 -0.63 14.12
C GLN A 142 -4.45 0.72 13.57
N LYS A 143 -3.80 1.23 12.53
CA LYS A 143 -4.21 2.49 11.87
C LYS A 143 -5.62 2.36 11.31
N LEU A 144 -5.92 1.26 10.63
CA LEU A 144 -7.26 1.01 10.12
C LEU A 144 -8.30 0.99 11.26
N ARG A 145 -8.05 0.24 12.34
CA ARG A 145 -8.93 0.19 13.51
C ARG A 145 -9.12 1.56 14.16
N ASN A 146 -8.04 2.32 14.33
CA ASN A 146 -8.08 3.66 14.91
C ASN A 146 -8.84 4.65 14.03
N SER A 147 -8.66 4.59 12.71
CA SER A 147 -9.41 5.46 11.79
C SER A 147 -10.91 5.12 11.81
N LYS A 148 -11.26 3.83 11.90
CA LYS A 148 -12.65 3.37 12.03
C LYS A 148 -13.29 3.75 13.35
N SER A 149 -12.59 3.58 14.48
CA SER A 149 -13.14 3.91 15.80
C SER A 149 -13.42 5.41 15.96
N LYS A 150 -12.69 6.25 15.22
CA LYS A 150 -12.88 7.70 15.17
C LYS A 150 -13.86 8.16 14.10
N ILE A 151 -14.66 7.29 13.48
CA ILE A 151 -15.55 7.67 12.37
C ILE A 151 -16.50 8.82 12.74
N ASN A 152 -16.98 8.90 13.98
CA ASN A 152 -17.89 9.96 14.41
C ASN A 152 -17.18 11.26 14.82
N GLN A 153 -15.84 11.31 14.76
CA GLN A 153 -15.09 12.51 15.15
C GLN A 153 -15.00 13.52 14.00
N PRO A 154 -15.11 14.83 14.29
CA PRO A 154 -14.84 15.88 13.31
C PRO A 154 -13.45 15.71 12.69
N GLY A 155 -13.37 15.80 11.37
CA GLY A 155 -12.10 15.69 10.64
C GLY A 155 -11.57 14.26 10.46
N SER A 156 -12.31 13.22 10.88
CA SER A 156 -11.92 11.83 10.70
C SER A 156 -11.69 11.48 9.22
N ASN A 157 -10.47 11.01 8.91
CA ASN A 157 -10.11 10.60 7.55
C ASN A 157 -11.01 9.47 7.02
N PHE A 158 -11.36 8.51 7.88
CA PHE A 158 -12.22 7.39 7.49
C PHE A 158 -13.64 7.85 7.20
N LYS A 159 -14.15 8.81 7.97
CA LYS A 159 -15.45 9.42 7.69
C LYS A 159 -15.44 10.16 6.36
N LYS A 160 -14.42 10.98 6.11
CA LYS A 160 -14.28 11.68 4.82
C LYS A 160 -14.24 10.68 3.65
N LEU A 161 -13.47 9.60 3.77
CA LEU A 161 -13.45 8.54 2.75
C LEU A 161 -14.84 7.94 2.52
N LYS A 162 -15.59 7.63 3.59
CA LYS A 162 -16.95 7.08 3.48
C LYS A 162 -17.95 8.07 2.88
N ASP A 163 -17.92 9.31 3.35
CA ASP A 163 -18.85 10.35 2.90
C ASP A 163 -18.63 10.75 1.44
N ASN A 164 -17.39 10.62 0.93
CA ASN A 164 -17.00 10.98 -0.44
C ASN A 164 -16.76 9.73 -1.32
N GLU A 165 -17.25 8.55 -0.91
CA GLU A 165 -17.01 7.29 -1.64
C GLU A 165 -17.53 7.35 -3.09
N GLY A 166 -18.64 8.06 -3.32
CA GLY A 166 -19.23 8.25 -4.65
C GLY A 166 -18.44 9.20 -5.57
N ASP A 167 -17.54 10.01 -5.00
CA ASP A 167 -16.73 10.99 -5.75
C ASP A 167 -15.33 10.46 -6.09
N LEU A 168 -15.00 9.23 -5.67
CA LEU A 168 -13.71 8.62 -5.96
C LEU A 168 -13.62 8.27 -7.45
N LYS A 169 -12.60 8.80 -8.13
CA LYS A 169 -12.35 8.57 -9.57
C LYS A 169 -12.04 7.11 -9.90
N PHE A 170 -11.40 6.41 -8.96
CA PHE A 170 -10.90 5.06 -9.13
C PHE A 170 -11.40 4.16 -7.98
N PRO A 171 -11.52 2.84 -8.23
CA PRO A 171 -11.65 1.88 -7.15
C PRO A 171 -10.54 2.12 -6.12
N PHE A 172 -10.95 2.27 -4.86
CA PHE A 172 -10.04 2.52 -3.75
C PHE A 172 -10.05 1.33 -2.80
N ARG A 173 -8.87 0.88 -2.37
CA ARG A 173 -8.69 -0.28 -1.50
C ARG A 173 -7.83 0.09 -0.30
N ILE A 174 -8.22 -0.34 0.89
CA ILE A 174 -7.32 -0.30 2.05
C ILE A 174 -6.79 -1.70 2.29
N ILE A 175 -5.46 -1.82 2.23
CA ILE A 175 -4.73 -3.05 2.46
C ILE A 175 -3.93 -2.87 3.76
N THR A 176 -3.78 -3.93 4.55
CA THR A 176 -2.93 -3.86 5.74
C THR A 176 -1.61 -4.59 5.55
N TRP A 177 -0.54 -4.04 6.12
CA TRP A 177 0.78 -4.68 6.13
C TRP A 177 0.70 -6.11 6.68
N GLN A 178 -0.05 -6.31 7.76
CA GLN A 178 -0.29 -7.63 8.33
C GLN A 178 -1.00 -8.59 7.37
N ALA A 179 -1.89 -8.07 6.50
CA ALA A 179 -2.52 -8.90 5.48
C ALA A 179 -1.49 -9.34 4.43
N LEU A 180 -0.58 -8.46 4.02
CA LEU A 180 0.52 -8.83 3.12
C LEU A 180 1.51 -9.81 3.77
N PHE A 181 1.83 -9.64 5.06
CA PHE A 181 2.73 -10.56 5.77
C PHE A 181 2.16 -11.98 5.83
N ARG A 182 0.84 -12.11 6.02
CA ARG A 182 0.17 -13.42 5.99
C ARG A 182 0.13 -14.07 4.61
N ASP A 183 0.29 -13.27 3.56
CA ASP A 183 0.41 -13.76 2.18
C ASP A 183 1.87 -14.04 1.80
N CYS A 184 2.82 -13.75 2.68
CA CYS A 184 4.20 -14.17 2.54
C CYS A 184 4.37 -15.62 3.04
N GLU A 185 4.84 -16.49 2.15
CA GLU A 185 5.10 -17.90 2.48
C GLU A 185 6.34 -18.08 3.37
N ASP A 186 7.32 -17.17 3.27
CA ASP A 186 8.54 -17.22 4.09
C ASP A 186 8.23 -16.79 5.53
N GLU A 187 8.27 -17.76 6.44
CA GLU A 187 8.01 -17.57 7.86
C GLU A 187 9.01 -16.62 8.52
N LYS A 188 10.30 -16.64 8.14
CA LYS A 188 11.31 -15.76 8.74
C LYS A 188 11.01 -14.31 8.42
N ILE A 189 10.68 -14.03 7.15
CA ILE A 189 10.33 -12.67 6.70
C ILE A 189 9.03 -12.22 7.36
N ARG A 190 8.02 -13.10 7.42
CA ARG A 190 6.75 -12.82 8.10
C ARG A 190 6.98 -12.45 9.57
N VAL A 191 7.71 -13.29 10.32
CA VAL A 191 8.01 -13.06 11.75
C VAL A 191 8.82 -11.78 11.95
N TYR A 192 9.82 -11.52 11.10
CA TYR A 192 10.61 -10.29 11.16
C TYR A 192 9.72 -9.04 11.10
N PHE A 193 8.84 -8.97 10.11
CA PHE A 193 8.00 -7.79 9.91
C PHE A 193 6.82 -7.70 10.89
N GLU A 194 6.29 -8.83 11.36
CA GLU A 194 5.34 -8.86 12.48
C GLU A 194 5.96 -8.23 13.74
N ASN A 195 7.17 -8.67 14.12
CA ASN A 195 7.91 -8.12 15.26
C ASN A 195 8.24 -6.63 15.06
N HIS A 196 8.65 -6.24 13.84
CA HIS A 196 9.02 -4.85 13.57
C HIS A 196 7.82 -3.89 13.71
N ILE A 197 6.64 -4.31 13.27
CA ILE A 197 5.41 -3.54 13.53
C ILE A 197 5.11 -3.47 15.03
N GLU A 198 5.31 -4.55 15.79
CA GLU A 198 5.04 -4.57 17.22
C GLU A 198 6.00 -3.67 18.01
N ASN A 199 7.28 -3.67 17.67
CA ASN A 199 8.27 -2.81 18.30
C ASN A 199 8.03 -1.33 17.98
N ALA A 200 7.67 -0.99 16.74
CA ALA A 200 7.26 0.37 16.39
C ALA A 200 6.06 0.86 17.23
N ARG A 201 5.19 -0.05 17.70
CA ARG A 201 4.09 0.30 18.62
C ARG A 201 4.59 0.63 20.03
N ALA A 202 5.54 -0.15 20.56
CA ALA A 202 6.07 0.03 21.90
C ALA A 202 6.78 1.38 22.05
N GLU A 203 7.49 1.82 21.01
CA GLU A 203 8.17 3.11 20.97
C GLU A 203 7.17 4.27 20.87
N THR A 204 6.15 4.17 20.00
CA THR A 204 5.11 5.21 19.86
C THR A 204 4.30 5.42 21.15
N LEU A 205 4.12 4.36 21.95
CA LEU A 205 3.41 4.42 23.25
C LEU A 205 4.31 4.90 24.41
N SER A 206 5.63 4.78 24.29
CA SER A 206 6.57 5.14 25.36
C SER A 206 7.08 6.58 25.31
N GLY A 207 6.75 7.34 24.25
CA GLY A 207 7.01 8.78 24.19
C GLY A 207 8.47 9.13 24.48
N ARG A 208 9.40 8.38 23.90
CA ARG A 208 10.84 8.70 23.87
C ARG A 208 11.25 9.06 22.46
#